data_AF-A0A2M9HDZ1-F1
#
_entry.id   AF-A0A2M9HDZ1-F1
#
_cell.length_a   1.000
_cell.length_b   1.000
_cell.length_c   1.000
_cell.angle_alpha   90.00
_cell.angle_beta   90.00
_cell.angle_gamma   90.00
#
_symmetry.space_group_name_H-M   'P 1'
#
loop_
_entity.id
_entity.type
_entity.pdbx_description
1 polymer ?
#
loop_
_entity_poly.entity_id
_entity_poly.type
_entity_poly.pdbx_seq_one_letter_code
_entity_poly.pdbx_strand_id
1 'polypeptide(L)'
;MLLDYLPALVGRYGGMAAAAAADWYEATRGEYVPGSYDAVLADAFPDDAVRASVKWRAGALFEGDEAGMYRFAADAMDRWIRYSSRSTVLGNIRCDPARPRWARVPQGVFTCSFCEMLASRGFDYTSKQTAGSAGRRFHNDCDCQIVPEWDAKGGKRARDAYLSGYDPDAMRERVVEAADAIREGRLEERWRKDARRSGVALDPSSPSGDAVAFVMRRQHPDLYVDGVYPDDNKQTRGSGPRGIGSVSYAKWRSQRKRFMSRFAAEKPDHGRIPPDTPLEAPRDWPDDLPLLTSARWNHIIYGEYKKRERGSPYQSGHMHGYGWWDASKSTEFPVEWTPDDILDSIKGVLQTTQYGPNSMITGIYQGISVKVIIRDSKIATAYPVHA
;
A
#
# COMPACT_ATOMS: atom_id res chain seq x y z
N MET A 1 -22.52 -21.23 5.71
CA MET A 1 -21.84 -20.24 6.58
C MET A 1 -21.11 -19.17 5.78
N LEU A 2 -20.01 -19.44 5.07
CA LEU A 2 -19.29 -18.37 4.33
C LEU A 2 -20.13 -17.72 3.21
N LEU A 3 -20.91 -18.54 2.49
CA LEU A 3 -21.82 -18.09 1.42
C LEU A 3 -22.98 -17.22 1.92
N ASP A 4 -23.26 -17.22 3.21
CA ASP A 4 -24.39 -16.48 3.81
C ASP A 4 -23.87 -15.30 4.64
N TYR A 5 -22.77 -15.51 5.37
CA TYR A 5 -22.18 -14.52 6.25
C TYR A 5 -21.50 -13.39 5.48
N LEU A 6 -20.72 -13.70 4.42
CA LEU A 6 -20.06 -12.64 3.64
C LEU A 6 -21.06 -11.68 2.97
N PRO A 7 -22.11 -12.16 2.26
CA PRO A 7 -23.13 -11.26 1.74
C PRO A 7 -23.82 -10.43 2.83
N ALA A 8 -24.14 -11.04 3.98
CA ALA A 8 -24.75 -10.31 5.09
C ALA A 8 -23.85 -9.19 5.65
N LEU A 9 -22.54 -9.43 5.79
CA LEU A 9 -21.58 -8.40 6.18
C LEU A 9 -21.49 -7.29 5.12
N VAL A 10 -21.39 -7.67 3.85
CA VAL A 10 -21.34 -6.72 2.72
C VAL A 10 -22.59 -5.86 2.68
N GLY A 11 -23.78 -6.44 2.85
CA GLY A 11 -25.04 -5.71 2.89
C GLY A 11 -25.11 -4.75 4.07
N ARG A 12 -24.75 -5.21 5.29
CA ARG A 12 -24.78 -4.38 6.50
C ARG A 12 -23.82 -3.20 6.40
N TYR A 13 -22.53 -3.46 6.16
CA TYR A 13 -21.52 -2.40 6.11
C TYR A 13 -21.61 -1.57 4.83
N GLY A 14 -22.06 -2.16 3.72
CA GLY A 14 -22.36 -1.44 2.48
C GLY A 14 -23.51 -0.45 2.64
N GLY A 15 -24.57 -0.84 3.36
CA GLY A 15 -25.68 0.08 3.71
C GLY A 15 -25.22 1.25 4.57
N MET A 16 -24.38 1.01 5.58
CA MET A 16 -23.77 2.08 6.39
C MET A 16 -22.88 3.00 5.54
N ALA A 17 -22.09 2.43 4.63
CA ALA A 17 -21.23 3.20 3.73
C ALA A 17 -22.04 4.01 2.70
N ALA A 18 -23.19 3.50 2.25
CA ALA A 18 -24.13 4.23 1.40
C ALA A 18 -24.74 5.42 2.15
N ALA A 19 -25.23 5.22 3.38
CA ALA A 19 -25.79 6.28 4.21
C ALA A 19 -24.78 7.42 4.45
N ALA A 20 -23.58 7.09 4.89
CA ALA A 20 -22.51 8.09 5.08
C ALA A 20 -22.15 8.83 3.78
N ALA A 21 -22.22 8.14 2.63
CA ALA A 21 -21.96 8.76 1.33
C ALA A 21 -23.09 9.70 0.88
N ALA A 22 -24.34 9.41 1.24
CA ALA A 22 -25.47 10.30 1.01
C ALA A 22 -25.38 11.55 1.88
N ASP A 23 -25.18 11.39 3.19
CA ASP A 23 -24.99 12.52 4.12
C ASP A 23 -23.86 13.44 3.64
N TRP A 24 -22.72 12.86 3.25
CA TRP A 24 -21.60 13.61 2.69
C TRP A 24 -21.96 14.33 1.38
N TYR A 25 -22.70 13.67 0.47
CA TYR A 25 -23.11 14.26 -0.79
C TYR A 25 -24.05 15.45 -0.58
N GLU A 26 -25.04 15.33 0.30
CA GLU A 26 -25.98 16.39 0.66
C GLU A 26 -25.25 17.58 1.28
N ALA A 27 -24.39 17.31 2.26
CA ALA A 27 -23.58 18.33 2.92
C ALA A 27 -22.70 19.07 1.92
N THR A 28 -21.92 18.34 1.11
CA THR A 28 -21.02 18.93 0.12
C THR A 28 -21.82 19.73 -0.91
N ARG A 29 -22.91 19.18 -1.45
CA ARG A 29 -23.77 19.89 -2.41
C ARG A 29 -24.33 21.19 -1.83
N GLY A 30 -24.76 21.17 -0.56
CA GLY A 30 -25.34 22.32 0.13
C GLY A 30 -24.39 23.52 0.27
N GLU A 31 -23.07 23.29 0.19
CA GLU A 31 -22.06 24.37 0.16
C GLU A 31 -22.08 25.16 -1.16
N TYR A 32 -22.47 24.52 -2.27
CA TYR A 32 -22.36 25.10 -3.62
C TYR A 32 -23.71 25.40 -4.28
N VAL A 33 -24.75 24.63 -3.94
CA VAL A 33 -26.06 24.71 -4.59
C VAL A 33 -27.14 25.02 -3.55
N PRO A 34 -27.79 26.19 -3.64
CA PRO A 34 -28.88 26.54 -2.74
C PRO A 34 -30.05 25.55 -2.80
N GLY A 35 -30.69 25.34 -1.65
CA GLY A 35 -31.85 24.45 -1.48
C GLY A 35 -31.46 23.06 -0.96
N SER A 36 -32.44 22.36 -0.40
CA SER A 36 -32.26 20.99 0.07
C SER A 36 -32.13 20.01 -1.10
N TYR A 37 -31.44 18.90 -0.85
CA TYR A 37 -31.35 17.77 -1.75
C TYR A 37 -31.40 16.52 -0.90
N ASP A 38 -32.30 15.59 -1.24
CA ASP A 38 -32.44 14.32 -0.54
C ASP A 38 -31.71 13.26 -1.38
N ALA A 39 -30.56 12.80 -0.89
CA ALA A 39 -29.73 11.84 -1.59
C ALA A 39 -30.32 10.43 -1.52
N VAL A 40 -30.32 9.74 -2.66
CA VAL A 40 -30.82 8.37 -2.78
C VAL A 40 -29.69 7.39 -2.53
N LEU A 41 -29.89 6.48 -1.58
CA LEU A 41 -28.95 5.39 -1.30
C LEU A 41 -28.93 4.39 -2.47
N ALA A 42 -27.73 3.96 -2.87
CA ALA A 42 -27.60 2.85 -3.80
C ALA A 42 -27.73 1.50 -3.10
N ASP A 43 -28.14 0.49 -3.86
CA ASP A 43 -28.17 -0.89 -3.39
C ASP A 43 -26.78 -1.40 -2.96
N ALA A 44 -26.79 -2.41 -2.09
CA ALA A 44 -25.60 -3.18 -1.76
C ALA A 44 -24.99 -3.86 -3.00
N PHE A 45 -23.71 -4.27 -2.89
CA PHE A 45 -23.13 -5.12 -3.92
C PHE A 45 -23.92 -6.44 -4.02
N PRO A 46 -24.25 -6.94 -5.23
CA PRO A 46 -25.18 -8.06 -5.38
C PRO A 46 -24.72 -9.35 -4.68
N ASP A 47 -25.61 -9.92 -3.86
CA ASP A 47 -25.36 -11.14 -3.07
C ASP A 47 -24.96 -12.36 -3.94
N ASP A 48 -25.58 -12.50 -5.11
CA ASP A 48 -25.30 -13.57 -6.07
C ASP A 48 -23.87 -13.45 -6.61
N ALA A 49 -23.40 -12.23 -6.90
CA ALA A 49 -22.03 -11.96 -7.32
C ALA A 49 -21.01 -12.22 -6.19
N VAL A 50 -21.35 -11.89 -4.94
CA VAL A 50 -20.54 -12.27 -3.77
C VAL A 50 -20.44 -13.80 -3.68
N ARG A 51 -21.58 -14.51 -3.72
CA ARG A 51 -21.64 -15.97 -3.64
C ARG A 51 -20.86 -16.63 -4.78
N ALA A 52 -20.99 -16.13 -6.01
CA ALA A 52 -20.24 -16.63 -7.17
C ALA A 52 -18.73 -16.48 -6.98
N SER A 53 -18.28 -15.31 -6.50
CA SER A 53 -16.87 -15.03 -6.23
C SER A 53 -16.29 -15.93 -5.14
N VAL A 54 -17.06 -16.17 -4.07
CA VAL A 54 -16.67 -17.09 -2.99
C VAL A 54 -16.58 -18.53 -3.49
N LYS A 55 -17.57 -19.01 -4.26
CA LYS A 55 -17.56 -20.34 -4.86
C LYS A 55 -16.36 -20.54 -5.78
N TRP A 56 -16.05 -19.54 -6.60
CA TRP A 56 -14.90 -19.58 -7.51
C TRP A 56 -13.58 -19.78 -6.76
N ARG A 57 -13.40 -19.15 -5.59
CA ARG A 57 -12.17 -19.28 -4.79
C ARG A 57 -12.19 -20.45 -3.80
N ALA A 58 -13.32 -21.14 -3.63
CA ALA A 58 -13.50 -22.17 -2.60
C ALA A 58 -12.50 -23.34 -2.71
N GLY A 59 -11.97 -23.64 -3.90
CA GLY A 59 -10.94 -24.66 -4.12
C GLY A 59 -9.72 -24.49 -3.20
N ALA A 60 -9.36 -23.25 -2.85
CA ALA A 60 -8.24 -22.95 -1.96
C ALA A 60 -8.38 -23.60 -0.57
N LEU A 61 -9.60 -23.81 -0.08
CA LEU A 61 -9.85 -24.45 1.21
C LEU A 61 -9.58 -25.95 1.19
N PHE A 62 -9.68 -26.59 0.02
CA PHE A 62 -9.42 -28.02 -0.15
C PHE A 62 -7.98 -28.31 -0.56
N GLU A 63 -7.28 -27.29 -1.07
CA GLU A 63 -5.87 -27.35 -1.47
C GLU A 63 -4.91 -26.97 -0.32
N GLY A 64 -5.43 -26.67 0.88
CA GLY A 64 -4.61 -26.23 2.02
C GLY A 64 -4.08 -24.79 1.90
N ASP A 65 -4.73 -23.94 1.10
CA ASP A 65 -4.46 -22.50 0.99
C ASP A 65 -5.57 -21.67 1.67
N GLU A 66 -5.89 -22.01 2.92
CA GLU A 66 -6.88 -21.27 3.72
C GLU A 66 -6.46 -19.81 3.91
N ALA A 67 -5.15 -19.57 4.04
CA ALA A 67 -4.60 -18.23 4.10
C ALA A 67 -4.89 -17.43 2.83
N GLY A 68 -4.89 -18.07 1.65
CA GLY A 68 -5.24 -17.45 0.37
C GLY A 68 -6.73 -17.23 0.19
N MET A 69 -7.57 -18.12 0.71
CA MET A 69 -9.02 -17.87 0.78
C MET A 69 -9.32 -16.65 1.67
N TYR A 70 -8.68 -16.57 2.85
CA TYR A 70 -8.83 -15.44 3.75
C TYR A 70 -8.41 -14.11 3.10
N ARG A 71 -7.23 -14.07 2.45
CA ARG A 71 -6.77 -12.87 1.72
C ARG A 71 -7.80 -12.42 0.69
N PHE A 72 -8.22 -13.33 -0.16
CA PHE A 72 -9.24 -13.05 -1.16
C PHE A 72 -10.53 -12.48 -0.55
N ALA A 73 -11.05 -13.12 0.50
CA ALA A 73 -12.29 -12.69 1.14
C ALA A 73 -12.17 -11.30 1.76
N ALA A 74 -11.06 -11.00 2.44
CA ALA A 74 -10.81 -9.69 3.04
C ALA A 74 -10.74 -8.58 1.97
N ASP A 75 -9.93 -8.78 0.93
CA ASP A 75 -9.70 -7.79 -0.12
C ASP A 75 -10.97 -7.56 -0.98
N ALA A 76 -11.71 -8.64 -1.27
CA ALA A 76 -12.96 -8.55 -2.01
C ALA A 76 -14.07 -7.88 -1.20
N MET A 77 -14.13 -8.13 0.11
CA MET A 77 -15.13 -7.54 1.01
C MET A 77 -14.96 -6.03 1.12
N ASP A 78 -13.74 -5.50 1.30
CA ASP A 78 -13.49 -4.05 1.29
C ASP A 78 -13.99 -3.41 -0.02
N ARG A 79 -13.68 -4.04 -1.16
CA ARG A 79 -14.16 -3.58 -2.48
C ARG A 79 -15.68 -3.58 -2.58
N TRP A 80 -16.35 -4.64 -2.13
CA TRP A 80 -17.81 -4.76 -2.18
C TRP A 80 -18.52 -3.78 -1.25
N ILE A 81 -17.95 -3.49 -0.08
CA ILE A 81 -18.48 -2.47 0.84
C ILE A 81 -18.34 -1.06 0.22
N ARG A 82 -17.15 -0.73 -0.32
CA ARG A 82 -16.90 0.57 -0.98
C ARG A 82 -17.74 0.78 -2.24
N TYR A 83 -18.19 -0.30 -2.89
CA TYR A 83 -19.08 -0.20 -4.05
C TYR A 83 -20.35 0.58 -3.72
N SER A 84 -20.96 0.35 -2.55
CA SER A 84 -22.22 1.00 -2.16
C SER A 84 -22.06 2.50 -1.95
N SER A 85 -20.98 2.93 -1.29
CA SER A 85 -20.63 4.36 -1.15
C SER A 85 -20.43 5.02 -2.53
N ARG A 86 -19.55 4.46 -3.37
CA ARG A 86 -19.25 5.01 -4.71
C ARG A 86 -20.49 5.03 -5.62
N SER A 87 -21.34 4.02 -5.52
CA SER A 87 -22.57 3.92 -6.31
C SER A 87 -23.63 4.91 -5.86
N THR A 88 -23.70 5.20 -4.55
CA THR A 88 -24.59 6.23 -3.99
C THR A 88 -24.20 7.60 -4.54
N VAL A 89 -22.93 7.98 -4.45
CA VAL A 89 -22.44 9.27 -5.01
C VAL A 89 -22.70 9.34 -6.52
N LEU A 90 -22.34 8.29 -7.28
CA LEU A 90 -22.57 8.25 -8.73
C LEU A 90 -24.05 8.26 -9.11
N GLY A 91 -24.93 7.69 -8.28
CA GLY A 91 -26.37 7.72 -8.46
C GLY A 91 -26.91 9.14 -8.35
N ASN A 92 -26.54 9.81 -7.27
CA ASN A 92 -26.97 11.18 -6.99
C ASN A 92 -26.42 12.18 -8.01
N ILE A 93 -25.14 12.09 -8.39
CA ILE A 93 -24.56 12.91 -9.49
C ILE A 93 -25.40 12.84 -10.77
N ARG A 94 -25.94 11.65 -11.11
CA ARG A 94 -26.74 11.47 -12.33
C ARG A 94 -28.12 12.11 -12.23
N CYS A 95 -28.70 12.11 -11.04
CA CYS A 95 -30.04 12.60 -10.79
C CYS A 95 -30.08 14.06 -10.33
N ASP A 96 -28.94 14.63 -9.95
CA ASP A 96 -28.85 16.00 -9.44
C ASP A 96 -29.19 17.02 -10.55
N PRO A 97 -30.24 17.84 -10.38
CA PRO A 97 -30.62 18.89 -11.31
C PRO A 97 -29.51 19.93 -11.56
N ALA A 98 -28.56 20.08 -10.63
CA ALA A 98 -27.41 20.97 -10.79
C ALA A 98 -26.40 20.45 -11.82
N ARG A 99 -26.51 19.18 -12.23
CA ARG A 99 -25.66 18.49 -13.22
C ARG A 99 -24.16 18.63 -12.90
N PRO A 100 -23.73 18.25 -11.68
CA PRO A 100 -22.32 18.32 -11.32
C PRO A 100 -21.46 17.47 -12.24
N ARG A 101 -20.23 17.92 -12.44
CA ARG A 101 -19.16 17.08 -12.99
C ARG A 101 -18.61 16.21 -11.87
N TRP A 102 -17.80 15.22 -12.21
CA TRP A 102 -17.10 14.44 -11.19
C TRP A 102 -15.74 13.95 -11.66
N ALA A 103 -14.91 13.58 -10.71
CA ALA A 103 -13.59 13.01 -10.91
C ALA A 103 -13.44 11.71 -10.11
N ARG A 104 -12.52 10.85 -10.55
CA ARG A 104 -11.93 9.84 -9.66
C ARG A 104 -10.76 10.48 -8.95
N VAL A 105 -10.80 10.51 -7.63
CA VAL A 105 -9.75 11.14 -6.81
C VAL A 105 -9.11 10.07 -5.94
N PRO A 106 -7.82 9.76 -6.13
CA PRO A 106 -7.09 8.88 -5.22
C PRO A 106 -6.95 9.49 -3.82
N GLN A 107 -6.83 8.67 -2.78
CA GLN A 107 -6.86 9.15 -1.38
C GLN A 107 -5.66 8.71 -0.54
N GLY A 108 -4.90 7.73 -1.02
CA GLY A 108 -3.72 7.18 -0.35
C GLY A 108 -2.42 7.80 -0.83
N VAL A 109 -1.36 7.53 -0.07
CA VAL A 109 0.03 7.93 -0.40
C VAL A 109 0.49 7.37 -1.74
N PHE A 110 -0.03 6.18 -2.10
CA PHE A 110 0.24 5.53 -3.37
C PHE A 110 -1.05 5.07 -4.00
N THR A 111 -1.22 5.38 -5.29
CA THR A 111 -2.34 4.96 -6.12
C THR A 111 -1.84 3.89 -7.08
N CYS A 112 -2.67 2.95 -7.52
CA CYS A 112 -2.23 2.04 -8.59
C CYS A 112 -2.22 2.77 -9.95
N SER A 113 -1.41 2.31 -10.91
CA SER A 113 -1.33 3.01 -12.21
C SER A 113 -2.64 3.02 -13.00
N PHE A 114 -3.48 1.98 -12.85
CA PHE A 114 -4.80 1.93 -13.48
C PHE A 114 -5.75 3.00 -12.92
N CYS A 115 -5.67 3.23 -11.61
CA CYS A 115 -6.46 4.24 -10.93
C CYS A 115 -5.99 5.65 -11.29
N GLU A 116 -4.67 5.88 -11.34
CA GLU A 116 -4.12 7.15 -11.84
C GLU A 116 -4.59 7.42 -13.28
N MET A 117 -4.54 6.41 -14.15
CA MET A 117 -5.01 6.55 -15.53
C MET A 117 -6.46 7.05 -15.60
N LEU A 118 -7.35 6.53 -14.75
CA LEU A 118 -8.73 7.01 -14.70
C LEU A 118 -8.85 8.38 -14.01
N ALA A 119 -8.07 8.63 -12.96
CA ALA A 119 -8.03 9.90 -12.23
C ALA A 119 -7.49 11.05 -13.08
N SER A 120 -6.61 10.78 -14.05
CA SER A 120 -6.03 11.78 -14.97
C SER A 120 -7.05 12.54 -15.83
N ARG A 121 -8.31 12.08 -15.86
CA ARG A 121 -9.38 12.75 -16.61
C ARG A 121 -9.90 13.99 -15.90
N GLY A 122 -9.58 14.18 -14.61
CA GLY A 122 -10.08 15.31 -13.83
C GLY A 122 -11.61 15.30 -13.70
N PHE A 123 -12.17 16.47 -13.40
CA PHE A 123 -13.61 16.72 -13.35
C PHE A 123 -14.25 16.81 -14.76
N ASP A 124 -13.86 15.93 -15.68
CA ASP A 124 -14.43 15.87 -17.03
C ASP A 124 -15.51 14.79 -17.18
N TYR A 125 -15.71 13.95 -16.16
CA TYR A 125 -16.79 12.97 -16.21
C TYR A 125 -18.15 13.68 -16.08
N THR A 126 -18.97 13.55 -17.13
CA THR A 126 -20.24 14.27 -17.31
C THR A 126 -21.43 13.32 -17.52
N SER A 127 -21.19 12.05 -17.93
CA SER A 127 -22.27 11.07 -18.15
C SER A 127 -21.78 9.61 -18.23
N LYS A 128 -22.74 8.66 -18.39
CA LYS A 128 -22.52 7.21 -18.61
C LYS A 128 -21.53 6.90 -19.75
N GLN A 129 -21.49 7.74 -20.79
CA GLN A 129 -20.71 7.53 -22.01
C GLN A 129 -19.25 7.97 -21.86
N THR A 130 -18.98 9.06 -21.15
CA THR A 130 -17.60 9.55 -20.93
C THR A 130 -16.83 8.73 -19.90
N ALA A 131 -17.53 8.04 -18.99
CA ALA A 131 -16.91 7.13 -18.03
C ALA A 131 -16.48 5.78 -18.65
N GLY A 132 -17.14 5.33 -19.72
CA GLY A 132 -16.99 3.97 -20.25
C GLY A 132 -17.29 2.87 -19.20
N SER A 133 -17.07 1.60 -19.57
CA SER A 133 -17.15 0.48 -18.61
C SER A 133 -15.99 0.50 -17.60
N ALA A 134 -14.83 1.04 -17.99
CA ALA A 134 -13.64 1.15 -17.15
C ALA A 134 -13.81 2.14 -15.98
N GLY A 135 -14.51 3.26 -16.18
CA GLY A 135 -14.80 4.26 -15.14
C GLY A 135 -15.77 3.77 -14.06
N ARG A 136 -16.29 2.54 -14.16
CA ARG A 136 -17.07 1.85 -13.12
C ARG A 136 -16.35 0.69 -12.45
N ARG A 137 -15.24 0.22 -13.04
CA ARG A 137 -14.49 -0.90 -12.48
C ARG A 137 -13.56 -0.40 -11.39
N PHE A 138 -13.56 -1.12 -10.28
CA PHE A 138 -12.63 -0.95 -9.16
C PHE A 138 -12.01 -2.33 -8.92
N HIS A 139 -10.69 -2.38 -8.76
CA HIS A 139 -9.99 -3.59 -8.34
C HIS A 139 -9.92 -3.64 -6.82
N ASN A 140 -9.44 -4.75 -6.28
CA ASN A 140 -9.15 -4.89 -4.85
C ASN A 140 -8.03 -3.92 -4.44
N ASP A 141 -7.99 -3.44 -3.20
CA ASP A 141 -7.00 -2.45 -2.73
C ASP A 141 -7.03 -1.12 -3.49
N CYS A 142 -8.21 -0.75 -4.02
CA CYS A 142 -8.43 0.54 -4.66
C CYS A 142 -8.98 1.55 -3.65
N ASP A 143 -8.24 2.62 -3.41
CA ASP A 143 -8.53 3.72 -2.50
C ASP A 143 -9.35 4.87 -3.13
N CYS A 144 -9.43 4.93 -4.46
CA CYS A 144 -10.03 6.05 -5.18
C CYS A 144 -11.50 6.29 -4.82
N GLN A 145 -11.88 7.55 -4.65
CA GLN A 145 -13.26 7.98 -4.43
C GLN A 145 -13.85 8.65 -5.66
N ILE A 146 -15.18 8.74 -5.69
CA ILE A 146 -15.91 9.54 -6.67
C ILE A 146 -16.18 10.89 -6.03
N VAL A 147 -15.67 11.95 -6.63
CA VAL A 147 -15.82 13.31 -6.08
C VAL A 147 -16.62 14.17 -7.07
N PRO A 148 -17.80 14.69 -6.68
CA PRO A 148 -18.56 15.65 -7.47
C PRO A 148 -17.97 17.05 -7.38
N GLU A 149 -18.24 17.87 -8.38
CA GLU A 149 -17.87 19.29 -8.44
C GLU A 149 -18.99 20.10 -9.10
N TRP A 150 -19.41 21.19 -8.44
CA TRP A 150 -20.55 22.01 -8.83
C TRP A 150 -20.16 23.39 -9.38
N ASP A 151 -18.92 23.86 -9.21
CA ASP A 151 -18.45 25.19 -9.67
C ASP A 151 -18.23 25.28 -11.20
N ALA A 152 -18.90 24.43 -11.98
CA ALA A 152 -18.87 24.46 -13.44
C ALA A 152 -19.72 25.60 -14.06
N LYS A 153 -20.44 26.39 -13.24
CA LYS A 153 -21.26 27.53 -13.71
C LYS A 153 -20.48 28.85 -13.59
N GLY A 154 -19.47 29.06 -14.45
CA GLY A 154 -18.76 30.35 -14.41
C GLY A 154 -17.58 30.58 -15.35
N GLY A 155 -17.38 29.80 -16.41
CA GLY A 155 -16.35 30.11 -17.42
C GLY A 155 -14.88 29.91 -16.99
N LYS A 156 -14.59 29.68 -15.71
CA LYS A 156 -13.41 28.92 -15.27
C LYS A 156 -13.79 27.44 -15.29
N ARG A 157 -12.95 26.60 -15.89
CA ARG A 157 -13.36 25.22 -16.15
C ARG A 157 -13.33 24.49 -14.80
N ALA A 158 -14.20 23.51 -14.58
CA ALA A 158 -14.09 22.58 -13.45
C ALA A 158 -12.71 21.88 -13.33
N ARG A 159 -11.83 22.01 -14.33
CA ARG A 159 -10.40 21.64 -14.23
C ARG A 159 -9.62 22.47 -13.20
N ASP A 160 -10.13 23.64 -12.84
CA ASP A 160 -9.51 24.58 -11.91
C ASP A 160 -9.97 24.31 -10.46
N ALA A 161 -10.86 23.32 -10.25
CA ALA A 161 -11.22 22.82 -8.93
C ALA A 161 -9.99 22.14 -8.31
N TYR A 162 -9.27 22.90 -7.49
CA TYR A 162 -8.03 22.48 -6.87
C TYR A 162 -8.33 21.71 -5.58
N LEU A 163 -8.35 20.39 -5.68
CA LEU A 163 -8.21 19.53 -4.51
C LEU A 163 -6.73 19.44 -4.18
N SER A 164 -6.34 19.91 -2.99
CA SER A 164 -4.94 19.86 -2.55
C SER A 164 -4.38 18.44 -2.69
N GLY A 165 -3.28 18.30 -3.43
CA GLY A 165 -2.61 17.02 -3.69
C GLY A 165 -3.20 16.20 -4.85
N TYR A 166 -4.23 16.69 -5.54
CA TYR A 166 -4.78 16.07 -6.74
C TYR A 166 -4.47 16.92 -7.97
N ASP A 167 -3.52 16.45 -8.80
CA ASP A 167 -3.10 17.08 -10.04
C ASP A 167 -3.45 16.16 -11.23
N PRO A 168 -4.66 16.28 -11.81
CA PRO A 168 -5.06 15.46 -12.94
C PRO A 168 -4.24 15.73 -14.21
N ASP A 169 -3.66 16.93 -14.37
CA ASP A 169 -2.87 17.28 -15.54
C ASP A 169 -1.50 16.59 -15.50
N ALA A 170 -0.81 16.62 -14.36
CA ALA A 170 0.44 15.86 -14.17
C ALA A 170 0.22 14.34 -14.30
N MET A 171 -0.91 13.82 -13.80
CA MET A 171 -1.31 12.43 -14.03
C MET A 171 -1.54 12.15 -15.53
N ARG A 172 -2.16 13.10 -16.25
CA ARG A 172 -2.45 12.97 -17.68
C ARG A 172 -1.18 12.97 -18.52
N GLU A 173 -0.19 13.78 -18.16
CA GLU A 173 1.13 13.77 -18.80
C GLU A 173 1.78 12.39 -18.74
N ARG A 174 1.78 11.74 -17.57
CA ARG A 174 2.33 10.38 -17.41
C ARG A 174 1.54 9.32 -18.20
N VAL A 175 0.22 9.45 -18.27
CA VAL A 175 -0.64 8.57 -19.09
C VAL A 175 -0.31 8.72 -20.58
N VAL A 176 -0.12 9.95 -21.05
CA VAL A 176 0.25 10.26 -22.44
C VAL A 176 1.65 9.74 -22.74
N GLU A 177 2.62 10.01 -21.87
CA GLU A 177 4.00 9.52 -21.98
C GLU A 177 4.05 7.99 -22.15
N ALA A 178 3.31 7.25 -21.32
CA ALA A 178 3.22 5.80 -21.41
C ALA A 178 2.56 5.32 -22.70
N ALA A 179 1.50 6.00 -23.15
CA ALA A 179 0.83 5.68 -24.40
C ALA A 179 1.75 5.94 -25.61
N ASP A 180 2.47 7.05 -25.62
CA ASP A 180 3.40 7.42 -26.70
C ASP A 180 4.60 6.48 -26.75
N ALA A 181 5.11 6.04 -25.60
CA ALA A 181 6.14 5.01 -25.55
C ALA A 181 5.69 3.70 -26.22
N ILE A 182 4.40 3.34 -26.14
CA ILE A 182 3.83 2.19 -26.86
C ILE A 182 3.74 2.47 -28.37
N ARG A 183 3.19 3.63 -28.76
CA ARG A 183 3.03 4.03 -30.17
C ARG A 183 4.35 4.09 -30.92
N GLU A 184 5.36 4.66 -30.27
CA GLU A 184 6.69 4.91 -30.85
C GLU A 184 7.63 3.71 -30.68
N GLY A 185 7.21 2.67 -29.97
CA GLY A 185 8.05 1.51 -29.68
C GLY A 185 9.24 1.82 -28.77
N ARG A 186 9.19 2.88 -27.96
CA ARG A 186 10.21 3.23 -26.95
C ARG A 186 10.08 2.42 -25.66
N LEU A 187 10.01 1.10 -25.80
CA LEU A 187 9.91 0.16 -24.68
C LEU A 187 11.20 -0.65 -24.56
N GLU A 188 11.58 -1.00 -23.34
CA GLU A 188 12.68 -1.94 -23.12
C GLU A 188 12.30 -3.37 -23.53
N GLU A 189 13.28 -4.15 -23.98
CA GLU A 189 13.05 -5.55 -24.37
C GLU A 189 12.50 -6.38 -23.20
N ARG A 190 12.96 -6.11 -21.98
CA ARG A 190 12.45 -6.78 -20.77
C ARG A 190 10.94 -6.53 -20.58
N TRP A 191 10.45 -5.31 -20.88
CA TRP A 191 9.04 -4.95 -20.75
C TRP A 191 8.17 -5.68 -21.79
N ARG A 192 8.69 -5.83 -23.02
CA ARG A 192 7.99 -6.59 -24.07
C ARG A 192 7.84 -8.06 -23.69
N LYS A 193 8.89 -8.67 -23.14
CA LYS A 193 8.84 -10.07 -22.65
C LYS A 193 7.84 -10.24 -21.51
N ASP A 194 7.85 -9.32 -20.56
CA ASP A 194 6.88 -9.29 -19.47
C ASP A 194 5.45 -9.16 -19.98
N ALA A 195 5.19 -8.25 -20.92
CA ALA A 195 3.86 -8.03 -21.47
C ALA A 195 3.31 -9.30 -22.14
N ARG A 196 4.14 -10.00 -22.94
CA ARG A 196 3.78 -11.29 -23.53
C ARG A 196 3.44 -12.34 -22.47
N ARG A 197 4.27 -12.46 -21.43
CA ARG A 197 4.05 -13.40 -20.32
C ARG A 197 2.77 -13.09 -19.54
N SER A 198 2.43 -11.81 -19.40
CA SER A 198 1.23 -11.34 -18.70
C SER A 198 -0.01 -11.24 -19.61
N GLY A 199 0.09 -11.59 -20.90
CA GLY A 199 -1.02 -11.49 -21.85
C GLY A 199 -1.45 -10.05 -22.17
N VAL A 200 -0.59 -9.06 -21.94
CA VAL A 200 -0.86 -7.64 -22.21
C VAL A 200 -0.45 -7.33 -23.64
N ALA A 201 -1.43 -6.98 -24.49
CA ALA A 201 -1.18 -6.56 -25.86
C ALA A 201 -0.69 -5.09 -25.90
N LEU A 202 0.54 -4.89 -26.37
CA LEU A 202 1.15 -3.57 -26.57
C LEU A 202 0.96 -3.11 -28.02
N ASP A 203 -0.29 -2.88 -28.43
CA ASP A 203 -0.64 -2.44 -29.79
C ASP A 203 -0.27 -0.96 -30.02
N PRO A 204 0.67 -0.64 -30.92
CA PRO A 204 1.07 0.74 -31.21
C PRO A 204 -0.02 1.58 -31.89
N SER A 205 -0.96 0.95 -32.59
CA SER A 205 -2.03 1.66 -33.29
C SER A 205 -3.15 2.10 -32.35
N SER A 206 -3.37 1.35 -31.27
CA SER A 206 -4.42 1.60 -30.29
C SER A 206 -4.01 1.08 -28.91
N PRO A 207 -3.18 1.83 -28.16
CA PRO A 207 -2.78 1.44 -26.81
C PRO A 207 -4.00 1.32 -25.89
N SER A 208 -4.26 0.12 -25.38
CA SER A 208 -5.35 -0.12 -24.42
C SER A 208 -5.02 0.48 -23.05
N GLY A 209 -6.04 0.70 -22.22
CA GLY A 209 -5.83 1.19 -20.85
C GLY A 209 -4.96 0.24 -20.00
N ASP A 210 -5.09 -1.08 -20.21
CA ASP A 210 -4.26 -2.07 -19.52
C ASP A 210 -2.80 -2.00 -19.98
N ALA A 211 -2.56 -1.76 -21.28
CA ALA A 211 -1.23 -1.56 -21.84
C ALA A 211 -0.58 -0.28 -21.29
N VAL A 212 -1.32 0.83 -21.25
CA VAL A 212 -0.85 2.09 -20.69
C VAL A 212 -0.51 1.94 -19.21
N ALA A 213 -1.42 1.37 -18.41
CA ALA A 213 -1.17 1.11 -16.99
C ALA A 213 0.02 0.15 -16.77
N PHE A 214 0.24 -0.82 -17.66
CA PHE A 214 1.39 -1.73 -17.62
C PHE A 214 2.73 -1.00 -17.81
N VAL A 215 2.79 -0.02 -18.72
CA VAL A 215 3.99 0.78 -18.99
C VAL A 215 4.23 1.81 -17.88
N MET A 216 3.17 2.48 -17.40
CA MET A 216 3.26 3.44 -16.29
C MET A 216 3.96 2.82 -15.07
N ARG A 217 3.59 1.59 -14.67
CA ARG A 217 4.20 0.86 -13.53
C ARG A 217 5.71 0.71 -13.64
N ARG A 218 6.28 0.77 -14.84
CA ARG A 218 7.70 0.54 -15.12
C ARG A 218 8.48 1.82 -15.39
N GLN A 219 7.82 2.85 -15.93
CA GLN A 219 8.40 4.19 -16.10
C GLN A 219 8.50 4.92 -14.76
N HIS A 220 7.44 4.85 -13.95
CA HIS A 220 7.34 5.59 -12.68
C HIS A 220 7.00 4.66 -11.50
N PRO A 221 7.82 3.62 -11.22
CA PRO A 221 7.45 2.59 -10.25
C PRO A 221 7.25 3.13 -8.82
N ASP A 222 7.92 4.23 -8.45
CA ASP A 222 7.81 4.87 -7.13
C ASP A 222 6.50 5.61 -6.90
N LEU A 223 5.77 5.98 -7.95
CA LEU A 223 4.47 6.65 -7.83
C LEU A 223 3.33 5.67 -7.53
N TYR A 224 3.53 4.38 -7.84
CA TYR A 224 2.43 3.42 -7.82
C TYR A 224 2.58 2.34 -6.76
N VAL A 225 1.47 1.98 -6.11
CA VAL A 225 1.43 0.84 -5.18
C VAL A 225 1.84 -0.45 -5.89
N ASP A 226 1.48 -0.59 -7.17
CA ASP A 226 1.78 -1.71 -8.06
C ASP A 226 2.91 -1.43 -9.07
N GLY A 227 3.81 -0.48 -8.74
CA GLY A 227 5.03 -0.23 -9.50
C GLY A 227 5.94 -1.45 -9.59
N VAL A 228 6.60 -1.61 -10.74
CA VAL A 228 7.46 -2.75 -11.10
C VAL A 228 8.89 -2.25 -11.32
N TYR A 229 9.81 -2.68 -10.47
CA TYR A 229 11.18 -2.19 -10.48
C TYR A 229 12.11 -3.14 -11.26
N PRO A 230 13.15 -2.61 -11.93
CA PRO A 230 14.15 -3.44 -12.62
C PRO A 230 14.82 -4.48 -11.70
N ASP A 231 14.96 -4.17 -10.42
CA ASP A 231 15.70 -4.93 -9.42
C ASP A 231 14.79 -5.63 -8.40
N ASP A 232 13.49 -5.82 -8.69
CA ASP A 232 12.58 -6.53 -7.77
C ASP A 232 13.03 -7.96 -7.45
N ASN A 233 13.76 -8.59 -8.39
CA ASN A 233 14.38 -9.90 -8.21
C ASN A 233 15.67 -9.88 -7.38
N LYS A 234 16.22 -8.68 -7.08
CA LYS A 234 17.44 -8.53 -6.27
C LYS A 234 17.15 -8.91 -4.83
N GLN A 235 18.15 -9.53 -4.21
CA GLN A 235 18.18 -9.77 -2.78
C GLN A 235 19.47 -9.20 -2.20
N THR A 236 19.43 -8.76 -0.95
CA THR A 236 20.65 -8.50 -0.18
C THR A 236 21.47 -9.79 -0.09
N ARG A 237 22.77 -9.66 0.20
CA ARG A 237 23.62 -10.83 0.42
C ARG A 237 23.07 -11.63 1.61
N GLY A 238 22.89 -12.93 1.40
CA GLY A 238 22.61 -13.86 2.48
C GLY A 238 23.91 -14.15 3.21
N SER A 239 23.84 -14.25 4.54
CA SER A 239 25.01 -14.48 5.38
C SER A 239 25.24 -15.99 5.66
N GLY A 240 24.85 -16.86 4.72
CA GLY A 240 25.07 -18.31 4.83
C GLY A 240 24.71 -19.10 3.56
N PRO A 241 24.98 -20.42 3.51
CA PRO A 241 24.64 -21.28 2.38
C PRO A 241 23.15 -21.22 2.05
N ARG A 242 22.80 -21.06 0.77
CA ARG A 242 21.43 -20.91 0.24
C ARG A 242 20.71 -19.59 0.55
N GLY A 243 21.42 -18.51 0.92
CA GLY A 243 20.81 -17.18 1.02
C GLY A 243 19.96 -16.94 2.26
N ILE A 244 20.22 -17.69 3.35
CA ILE A 244 19.46 -17.57 4.60
C ILE A 244 19.54 -16.12 5.12
N GLY A 245 18.37 -15.53 5.37
CA GLY A 245 18.26 -14.20 5.97
C GLY A 245 18.56 -13.03 5.04
N SER A 246 18.54 -13.24 3.71
CA SER A 246 18.49 -12.15 2.73
C SER A 246 17.16 -11.37 2.79
N VAL A 247 17.18 -10.14 2.29
CA VAL A 247 15.99 -9.31 2.09
C VAL A 247 15.77 -9.14 0.60
N SER A 248 14.60 -9.55 0.10
CA SER A 248 14.17 -9.23 -1.27
C SER A 248 13.80 -7.75 -1.38
N TYR A 249 14.29 -7.08 -2.42
CA TYR A 249 14.02 -5.67 -2.67
C TYR A 249 12.52 -5.42 -2.88
N ALA A 250 11.83 -6.30 -3.62
CA ALA A 250 10.37 -6.23 -3.76
C ALA A 250 9.64 -6.31 -2.41
N LYS A 251 10.07 -7.22 -1.52
CA LYS A 251 9.48 -7.33 -0.16
C LYS A 251 9.78 -6.10 0.69
N TRP A 252 11.01 -5.57 0.60
CA TRP A 252 11.43 -4.34 1.29
C TRP A 252 10.56 -3.16 0.88
N ARG A 253 10.39 -2.93 -0.43
CA ARG A 253 9.54 -1.85 -0.95
C ARG A 253 8.07 -2.01 -0.53
N SER A 254 7.55 -3.23 -0.59
CA SER A 254 6.18 -3.50 -0.13
C SER A 254 5.98 -3.16 1.35
N GLN A 255 6.96 -3.52 2.20
CA GLN A 255 6.96 -3.15 3.62
C GLN A 255 7.09 -1.64 3.82
N ARG A 256 8.01 -0.98 3.10
CA ARG A 256 8.21 0.47 3.15
C ARG A 256 6.92 1.22 2.77
N LYS A 257 6.23 0.80 1.72
CA LYS A 257 4.92 1.35 1.32
C LYS A 257 3.89 1.24 2.45
N ARG A 258 3.84 0.12 3.18
CA ARG A 258 2.96 -0.04 4.36
C ARG A 258 3.31 0.96 5.47
N PHE A 259 4.59 1.15 5.75
CA PHE A 259 5.02 2.15 6.73
C PHE A 259 4.65 3.56 6.30
N MET A 260 4.84 3.92 5.02
CA MET A 260 4.47 5.23 4.49
C MET A 260 2.96 5.48 4.58
N SER A 261 2.14 4.50 4.18
CA SER A 261 0.68 4.62 4.30
C SER A 261 0.24 4.81 5.75
N ARG A 262 0.87 4.11 6.69
CA ARG A 262 0.59 4.28 8.12
C ARG A 262 1.05 5.64 8.64
N PHE A 263 2.26 6.07 8.29
CA PHE A 263 2.81 7.36 8.70
C PHE A 263 1.93 8.52 8.23
N ALA A 264 1.44 8.46 6.99
CA ALA A 264 0.52 9.46 6.47
C ALA A 264 -0.86 9.45 7.17
N ALA A 265 -1.32 8.27 7.61
CA ALA A 265 -2.59 8.13 8.31
C ALA A 265 -2.50 8.60 9.78
N GLU A 266 -1.43 8.23 10.49
CA GLU A 266 -1.24 8.54 11.91
C GLU A 266 -0.65 9.92 12.14
N LYS A 267 0.07 10.47 11.16
CA LYS A 267 0.76 11.77 11.22
C LYS A 267 1.50 11.96 12.55
N PRO A 268 2.43 11.05 12.88
CA PRO A 268 3.13 11.14 14.16
C PRO A 268 3.94 12.43 14.26
N ASP A 269 4.03 13.00 15.46
CA ASP A 269 4.79 14.24 15.71
C ASP A 269 6.29 14.10 15.38
N HIS A 270 6.80 12.86 15.42
CA HIS A 270 8.17 12.51 15.08
C HIS A 270 8.22 11.11 14.46
N GLY A 271 9.23 10.86 13.62
CA GLY A 271 9.45 9.55 13.02
C GLY A 271 10.08 9.63 11.64
N ARG A 272 10.64 8.51 11.20
CA ARG A 272 11.34 8.34 9.93
C ARG A 272 10.74 7.16 9.18
N ILE A 273 10.76 7.26 7.86
CA ILE A 273 10.41 6.17 6.95
C ILE A 273 11.68 5.43 6.56
N PRO A 274 11.69 4.09 6.55
CA PRO A 274 12.87 3.33 6.12
C PRO A 274 13.38 3.77 4.73
N PRO A 275 14.68 3.67 4.44
CA PRO A 275 15.23 4.09 3.15
C PRO A 275 14.76 3.21 1.99
N ASP A 276 14.92 3.68 0.75
CA ASP A 276 14.51 2.94 -0.46
C ASP A 276 15.25 1.61 -0.63
N THR A 277 16.51 1.56 -0.19
CA THR A 277 17.37 0.39 -0.29
C THR A 277 17.55 -0.24 1.09
N PRO A 278 17.31 -1.56 1.25
CA PRO A 278 17.58 -2.23 2.52
C PRO A 278 19.09 -2.24 2.82
N LEU A 279 19.44 -2.24 4.10
CA LEU A 279 20.82 -2.44 4.52
C LEU A 279 21.30 -3.86 4.20
N GLU A 280 22.57 -3.98 3.81
CA GLU A 280 23.26 -5.25 3.79
C GLU A 280 23.65 -5.65 5.22
N ALA A 281 23.80 -6.95 5.48
CA ALA A 281 24.46 -7.39 6.69
C ALA A 281 25.90 -6.82 6.74
N PRO A 282 26.42 -6.48 7.93
CA PRO A 282 27.79 -5.99 8.09
C PRO A 282 28.80 -6.98 7.50
N ARG A 283 29.74 -6.47 6.70
CA ARG A 283 30.70 -7.32 5.96
C ARG A 283 31.74 -7.97 6.85
N ASP A 284 32.14 -7.26 7.92
CA ASP A 284 33.21 -7.68 8.83
C ASP A 284 32.63 -8.24 10.15
N TRP A 285 31.44 -8.83 10.08
CA TRP A 285 30.84 -9.49 11.24
C TRP A 285 31.65 -10.75 11.61
N PRO A 286 32.11 -10.90 12.86
CA PRO A 286 32.95 -12.04 13.24
C PRO A 286 32.22 -13.39 13.09
N ASP A 287 32.90 -14.38 12.50
CA ASP A 287 32.34 -15.72 12.27
C ASP A 287 32.10 -16.54 13.55
N ASP A 288 32.76 -16.17 14.65
CA ASP A 288 32.64 -16.78 15.97
C ASP A 288 31.45 -16.22 16.79
N LEU A 289 30.83 -15.14 16.32
CA LEU A 289 29.63 -14.57 16.94
C LEU A 289 28.34 -15.13 16.32
N PRO A 290 27.22 -15.10 17.05
CA PRO A 290 25.92 -15.45 16.50
C PRO A 290 25.63 -14.68 15.20
N LEU A 291 25.05 -15.37 14.22
CA LEU A 291 24.89 -14.82 12.89
C LEU A 291 23.93 -13.62 12.88
N LEU A 292 24.41 -12.49 12.38
CA LEU A 292 23.58 -11.31 12.09
C LEU A 292 23.21 -11.30 10.60
N THR A 293 21.95 -11.62 10.29
CA THR A 293 21.48 -11.64 8.89
C THR A 293 20.99 -10.28 8.44
N SER A 294 20.99 -10.03 7.12
CA SER A 294 20.45 -8.80 6.53
C SER A 294 19.01 -8.53 6.98
N ALA A 295 18.16 -9.55 7.02
CA ALA A 295 16.78 -9.44 7.48
C ALA A 295 16.69 -9.00 8.94
N ARG A 296 17.57 -9.53 9.81
CA ARG A 296 17.60 -9.18 11.23
C ARG A 296 18.20 -7.81 11.46
N TRP A 297 19.19 -7.43 10.68
CA TRP A 297 19.78 -6.10 10.72
C TRP A 297 18.79 -5.02 10.31
N ASN A 298 18.08 -5.20 9.20
CA ASN A 298 17.01 -4.28 8.81
C ASN A 298 15.87 -4.23 9.83
N HIS A 299 15.51 -5.35 10.46
CA HIS A 299 14.54 -5.35 11.56
C HIS A 299 15.02 -4.52 12.76
N ILE A 300 16.27 -4.70 13.19
CA ILE A 300 16.83 -3.95 14.32
C ILE A 300 16.83 -2.45 14.03
N ILE A 301 17.26 -2.04 12.83
CA ILE A 301 17.37 -0.62 12.50
C ILE A 301 15.98 -0.02 12.20
N TYR A 302 15.24 -0.61 11.27
CA TYR A 302 14.05 -0.01 10.65
C TYR A 302 12.72 -0.66 11.04
N GLY A 303 12.76 -1.74 11.82
CA GLY A 303 11.57 -2.52 12.13
C GLY A 303 11.14 -3.45 11.02
N GLU A 304 10.12 -4.26 11.30
CA GLU A 304 9.56 -5.18 10.31
C GLU A 304 8.04 -5.27 10.32
N TYR A 305 7.44 -5.38 9.14
CA TYR A 305 6.07 -5.86 9.02
C TYR A 305 6.09 -7.40 8.99
N LYS A 306 5.47 -8.02 9.98
CA LYS A 306 5.32 -9.47 10.05
C LYS A 306 3.90 -9.80 10.44
N LYS A 307 3.17 -10.49 9.55
CA LYS A 307 1.81 -10.94 9.83
C LYS A 307 1.82 -11.85 11.07
N ARG A 308 0.95 -11.54 12.04
CA ARG A 308 0.78 -12.30 13.30
C ARG A 308 -0.72 -12.54 13.50
N GLU A 309 -1.07 -13.67 14.14
CA GLU A 309 -2.47 -13.98 14.50
C GLU A 309 -2.97 -13.10 15.66
N ARG A 310 -2.07 -12.70 16.56
CA ARG A 310 -2.35 -11.83 17.71
C ARG A 310 -1.26 -10.77 17.88
N GLY A 311 -1.66 -9.59 18.34
CA GLY A 311 -0.79 -8.43 18.52
C GLY A 311 -0.56 -7.63 17.23
N SER A 312 0.17 -6.52 17.34
CA SER A 312 0.49 -5.67 16.19
C SER A 312 1.31 -6.46 15.15
N PRO A 313 0.96 -6.37 13.84
CA PRO A 313 1.77 -6.94 12.77
C PRO A 313 3.02 -6.07 12.47
N TYR A 314 3.14 -4.90 13.11
CA TYR A 314 4.29 -4.02 13.00
C TYR A 314 5.21 -4.22 14.20
N GLN A 315 6.49 -4.43 13.92
CA GLN A 315 7.55 -4.52 14.92
C GLN A 315 8.42 -3.29 14.79
N SER A 316 8.58 -2.55 15.89
CA SER A 316 9.38 -1.32 15.99
C SER A 316 10.82 -1.52 15.54
N GLY A 317 11.33 -0.54 14.80
CA GLY A 317 12.76 -0.35 14.66
C GLY A 317 13.31 0.21 15.96
N HIS A 318 14.57 -0.10 16.22
CA HIS A 318 15.28 0.34 17.41
C HIS A 318 16.27 1.47 17.07
N MET A 319 16.56 1.79 15.81
CA MET A 319 17.27 3.03 15.52
C MET A 319 16.36 4.23 15.78
N HIS A 320 16.92 5.31 16.32
CA HIS A 320 16.17 6.50 16.65
C HIS A 320 15.29 7.00 15.48
N GLY A 321 14.03 7.26 15.79
CA GLY A 321 13.03 7.70 14.84
C GLY A 321 12.39 6.58 14.02
N TYR A 322 12.64 5.30 14.28
CA TYR A 322 11.98 4.17 13.61
C TYR A 322 11.09 3.32 14.54
N GLY A 323 10.87 3.74 15.77
CA GLY A 323 10.00 3.11 16.77
C GLY A 323 8.65 3.81 16.98
N TRP A 324 8.39 4.90 16.25
CA TRP A 324 7.25 5.82 16.41
C TRP A 324 5.85 5.19 16.39
N TRP A 325 5.66 4.00 15.80
CA TRP A 325 4.35 3.35 15.75
C TRP A 325 4.00 2.52 16.99
N ASP A 326 4.93 2.32 17.93
CA ASP A 326 4.65 1.70 19.24
C ASP A 326 5.33 2.51 20.35
N ALA A 327 4.83 3.72 20.58
CA ALA A 327 5.33 4.64 21.61
C ALA A 327 5.28 4.03 23.03
N SER A 328 4.45 3.01 23.27
CA SER A 328 4.36 2.31 24.54
C SER A 328 5.58 1.41 24.85
N LYS A 329 6.45 1.19 23.85
CA LYS A 329 7.65 0.34 23.94
C LYS A 329 8.88 1.02 23.35
N SER A 330 9.04 2.33 23.59
CA SER A 330 10.23 3.06 23.14
C SER A 330 11.47 2.30 23.60
N THR A 331 12.11 1.67 22.62
CA THR A 331 13.31 0.84 22.74
C THR A 331 14.24 1.32 21.64
N GLU A 332 14.32 2.64 21.49
CA GLU A 332 15.15 3.31 20.49
C GLU A 332 16.53 3.61 21.07
N PHE A 333 17.57 3.29 20.31
CA PHE A 333 18.93 3.70 20.57
C PHE A 333 19.04 5.23 20.58
N PRO A 334 20.10 5.78 21.21
CA PRO A 334 20.32 7.23 21.26
C PRO A 334 20.28 7.89 19.88
N VAL A 335 19.87 9.15 19.84
CA VAL A 335 19.67 9.91 18.59
C VAL A 335 20.95 10.08 17.77
N GLU A 336 22.08 10.11 18.45
CA GLU A 336 23.42 10.27 17.88
C GLU A 336 24.03 8.95 17.39
N TRP A 337 23.46 7.79 17.74
CA TRP A 337 23.99 6.49 17.32
C TRP A 337 23.67 6.20 15.86
N THR A 338 24.72 5.94 15.08
CA THR A 338 24.65 5.44 13.72
C THR A 338 24.39 3.93 13.69
N PRO A 339 24.08 3.33 12.53
CA PRO A 339 24.03 1.88 12.40
C PRO A 339 25.32 1.19 12.87
N ASP A 340 26.48 1.81 12.68
CA ASP A 340 27.77 1.23 13.10
C ASP A 340 27.93 1.26 14.62
N ASP A 341 27.51 2.33 15.30
CA ASP A 341 27.52 2.39 16.77
C ASP A 341 26.59 1.33 17.38
N ILE A 342 25.41 1.15 16.80
CA ILE A 342 24.47 0.09 17.19
C ILE A 342 25.12 -1.28 16.98
N LEU A 343 25.81 -1.48 15.85
CA LEU A 343 26.47 -2.73 15.54
C LEU A 343 27.58 -3.06 16.54
N ASP A 344 28.43 -2.08 16.84
CA ASP A 344 29.51 -2.21 17.81
C ASP A 344 28.99 -2.47 19.22
N SER A 345 27.83 -1.90 19.57
CA SER A 345 27.18 -2.20 20.85
C SER A 345 26.78 -3.67 20.98
N ILE A 346 26.23 -4.25 19.91
CA ILE A 346 25.83 -5.66 19.87
C ILE A 346 27.07 -6.54 19.97
N LYS A 347 28.12 -6.21 19.20
CA LYS A 347 29.42 -6.91 19.24
C LYS A 347 30.03 -6.87 20.63
N GLY A 348 30.05 -5.70 21.27
CA GLY A 348 30.56 -5.52 22.63
C GLY A 348 29.84 -6.39 23.65
N VAL A 349 28.50 -6.38 23.65
CA VAL A 349 27.70 -7.22 24.57
C VAL A 349 27.97 -8.70 24.38
N LEU A 350 28.08 -9.17 23.14
CA LEU A 350 28.39 -10.57 22.84
C LEU A 350 29.80 -10.93 23.32
N GLN A 351 30.79 -10.07 23.14
CA GLN A 351 32.17 -10.35 23.55
C GLN A 351 32.36 -10.38 25.07
N THR A 352 31.51 -9.69 25.84
CA THR A 352 31.65 -9.57 27.29
C THR A 352 30.71 -10.48 28.09
N THR A 353 29.78 -11.17 27.42
CA THR A 353 28.71 -11.92 28.11
C THR A 353 28.65 -13.35 27.62
N GLN A 354 28.52 -14.30 28.55
CA GLN A 354 28.33 -15.70 28.18
C GLN A 354 26.92 -15.92 27.61
N TYR A 355 26.83 -16.64 26.49
CA TYR A 355 25.55 -17.02 25.87
C TYR A 355 25.60 -18.43 25.30
N GLY A 356 24.43 -19.06 25.20
CA GLY A 356 24.18 -20.26 24.41
C GLY A 356 23.40 -19.98 23.12
N PRO A 357 23.05 -21.03 22.35
CA PRO A 357 22.37 -20.91 21.05
C PRO A 357 20.97 -20.29 21.13
N ASN A 358 20.33 -20.31 22.30
CA ASN A 358 19.04 -19.68 22.58
C ASN A 358 19.14 -18.90 23.89
N SER A 359 19.40 -17.60 23.78
CA SER A 359 19.72 -16.76 24.95
C SER A 359 19.13 -15.37 24.81
N MET A 360 18.87 -14.73 25.95
CA MET A 360 18.61 -13.31 26.04
C MET A 360 19.65 -12.73 27.00
N ILE A 361 20.60 -11.98 26.47
CA ILE A 361 21.69 -11.38 27.25
C ILE A 361 21.51 -9.87 27.30
N THR A 362 22.00 -9.26 28.37
CA THR A 362 22.03 -7.80 28.52
C THR A 362 23.43 -7.41 28.97
N GLY A 363 24.03 -6.44 28.31
CA GLY A 363 25.33 -5.87 28.69
C GLY A 363 25.31 -4.36 28.55
N ILE A 364 26.30 -3.69 29.13
CA ILE A 364 26.42 -2.23 29.08
C ILE A 364 27.44 -1.86 28.00
N TYR A 365 27.06 -0.99 27.08
CA TYR A 365 27.95 -0.41 26.08
C TYR A 365 27.80 1.11 26.07
N GLN A 366 28.91 1.83 26.26
CA GLN A 366 28.93 3.30 26.39
C GLN A 366 27.86 3.86 27.37
N GLY A 367 27.64 3.16 28.49
CA GLY A 367 26.65 3.56 29.51
C GLY A 367 25.20 3.21 29.20
N ILE A 368 24.91 2.60 28.05
CA ILE A 368 23.58 2.14 27.66
C ILE A 368 23.46 0.63 27.88
N SER A 369 22.41 0.21 28.58
CA SER A 369 22.05 -1.21 28.70
C SER A 369 21.48 -1.72 27.38
N VAL A 370 22.18 -2.61 26.70
CA VAL A 370 21.77 -3.20 25.42
C VAL A 370 21.41 -4.66 25.63
N LYS A 371 20.19 -5.03 25.22
CA LYS A 371 19.70 -6.40 25.25
C LYS A 371 19.82 -7.01 23.87
N VAL A 372 20.39 -8.21 23.79
CA VAL A 372 20.55 -8.99 22.56
C VAL A 372 19.82 -10.32 22.74
N ILE A 373 18.93 -10.65 21.80
CA ILE A 373 18.19 -11.92 21.78
C ILE A 373 18.78 -12.81 20.70
N ILE A 374 19.20 -14.01 21.08
CA ILE A 374 19.79 -15.04 20.22
C ILE A 374 18.81 -16.20 20.12
N ARG A 375 18.54 -16.68 18.90
CA ARG A 375 17.74 -17.89 18.63
C ARG A 375 18.42 -18.74 17.58
N ASP A 376 18.59 -20.02 17.85
CA ASP A 376 19.29 -20.99 16.99
C ASP A 376 20.64 -20.45 16.48
N SER A 377 21.43 -19.87 17.39
CA SER A 377 22.73 -19.22 17.12
C SER A 377 22.68 -18.05 16.13
N LYS A 378 21.52 -17.38 16.00
CA LYS A 378 21.32 -16.18 15.17
C LYS A 378 20.80 -15.05 16.04
N ILE A 379 21.24 -13.83 15.75
CA ILE A 379 20.66 -12.64 16.40
C ILE A 379 19.22 -12.48 15.90
N ALA A 380 18.27 -12.54 16.83
CA ALA A 380 16.86 -12.37 16.57
C ALA A 380 16.44 -10.88 16.59
N THR A 381 16.97 -10.11 17.55
CA THR A 381 16.82 -8.65 17.68
C THR A 381 17.83 -8.14 18.72
N ALA A 382 18.06 -6.82 18.73
CA ALA A 382 18.82 -6.12 19.74
C ALA A 382 18.24 -4.71 19.95
N TYR A 383 18.16 -4.26 21.20
CA TYR A 383 17.58 -2.98 21.56
C TYR A 383 18.06 -2.48 22.93
N PRO A 384 18.06 -1.16 23.17
CA PRO A 384 18.37 -0.61 24.48
C PRO A 384 17.24 -0.90 25.48
N VAL A 385 17.63 -1.09 26.73
CA VAL A 385 16.73 -1.23 27.88
C VAL A 385 16.88 0.03 28.72
N HIS A 386 15.83 0.85 28.75
CA HIS A 386 15.75 1.96 29.68
C HIS A 386 15.49 1.42 31.09
N ALA A 387 16.17 2.00 32.08
CA ALA A 387 16.06 1.64 33.49
C ALA A 387 14.72 2.09 34.09
#